data_AF-A0A482ZMB8-F1
#
_entry.id   AF-A0A482ZMB8-F1
#
_cell.length_a   1.000
_cell.length_b   1.000
_cell.length_c   1.000
_cell.angle_alpha   90.00
_cell.angle_beta   90.00
_cell.angle_gamma   90.00
#
_symmetry.space_group_name_H-M   'P 1'
#
loop_
_entity.id
_entity.type
_entity.pdbx_description
1 polymer ?
#
loop_
_entity_poly.entity_id
_entity_poly.type
_entity_poly.pdbx_seq_one_letter_code
_entity_poly.pdbx_strand_id
1 'polypeptide(L)'
;MGRLFNKVADNDTEQKILPKLLTSENIKKREFINGYCNGKYTEKGIGWLNSIDMKKWNVVEKANLLKNLLPSIEVWKKVSDLLGEQEYLYWSEVDIRAYWEDLNIFESAIDKLLKYQRPNTVIDIISTMLYKKLPLDVDRSVKALLANREITKINKYDGLNIYHITEIIKALQQSPDVSQNDLFQIEWFYLANMDRIGSDVIPKTLENKIATEPDFFCELMQYAYKASNETQKKLNEQEKNRAEAAYKLLHNWETIPGFVDDVFSEKDFNNWLRLVKDKCKKSGRLDMALQIIGNTLIYTPKDKSELWINKTIAQALDSEDSKEMRIGFHTGIKNSRGVYTVNPTGEQEDELANKYQNQSNDLEQNGYINFAQTLKDVSNSYRNKADRTRNNYP
;
A
#
# COMPACT_ATOMS: atom_id res chain seq x y z
N MET A 1 2.43 6.32 -41.08
CA MET A 1 2.26 7.29 -42.19
C MET A 1 2.84 8.68 -41.87
N GLY A 2 2.53 9.32 -40.73
CA GLY A 2 3.05 10.67 -40.41
C GLY A 2 4.58 10.80 -40.41
N ARG A 3 5.29 9.84 -39.80
CA ARG A 3 6.78 9.79 -39.81
C ARG A 3 7.39 9.70 -41.21
N LEU A 4 6.70 9.08 -42.17
CA LEU A 4 7.16 8.93 -43.56
C LEU A 4 6.86 10.18 -44.41
N PHE A 5 5.79 10.91 -44.10
CA PHE A 5 5.40 12.14 -44.78
C PHE A 5 6.29 13.35 -44.45
N ASN A 6 7.05 13.29 -43.35
CA ASN A 6 8.06 14.29 -42.99
C ASN A 6 9.00 14.63 -44.16
N LYS A 7 9.34 13.65 -45.01
CA LYS A 7 10.29 13.81 -46.12
C LYS A 7 9.79 14.60 -47.33
N VAL A 8 8.51 15.01 -47.37
CA VAL A 8 7.88 15.52 -48.61
C VAL A 8 7.19 16.89 -48.47
N ALA A 9 6.91 17.36 -47.25
CA ALA A 9 6.17 18.61 -47.04
C ALA A 9 7.06 19.87 -47.08
N ASP A 10 6.58 20.94 -47.76
CA ASP A 10 7.19 22.28 -47.75
C ASP A 10 6.70 23.15 -46.58
N ASN A 11 7.53 24.11 -46.13
CA ASN A 11 7.25 24.93 -44.94
C ASN A 11 5.96 25.77 -45.05
N ASP A 12 5.56 26.19 -46.26
CA ASP A 12 4.43 27.10 -46.50
C ASP A 12 3.08 26.37 -46.41
N THR A 13 3.05 25.11 -46.85
CA THR A 13 1.91 24.21 -46.71
C THR A 13 1.74 23.76 -45.25
N GLU A 14 2.85 23.54 -44.54
CA GLU A 14 2.87 23.18 -43.12
C GLU A 14 2.20 24.27 -42.26
N GLN A 15 2.55 25.54 -42.44
CA GLN A 15 1.99 26.64 -41.64
C GLN A 15 0.45 26.78 -41.76
N LYS A 16 -0.12 26.46 -42.92
CA LYS A 16 -1.58 26.60 -43.17
C LYS A 16 -2.39 25.38 -42.73
N ILE A 17 -1.79 24.20 -42.74
CA ILE A 17 -2.51 22.93 -42.50
C ILE A 17 -2.36 22.46 -41.05
N LEU A 18 -1.22 22.73 -40.41
CA LEU A 18 -0.94 22.29 -39.03
C LEU A 18 -2.03 22.71 -38.03
N PRO A 19 -2.47 23.98 -37.94
CA PRO A 19 -3.48 24.39 -36.95
C PRO A 19 -4.79 23.61 -37.06
N LYS A 20 -5.26 23.38 -38.29
CA LYS A 20 -6.51 22.66 -38.59
C LYS A 20 -6.40 21.17 -38.27
N LEU A 21 -5.22 20.57 -38.41
CA LEU A 21 -4.99 19.16 -38.08
C LEU A 21 -4.80 18.95 -36.58
N LEU A 22 -4.12 19.87 -35.91
CA LEU A 22 -3.87 19.83 -34.46
C LEU A 22 -5.14 19.96 -33.62
N THR A 23 -6.20 20.55 -34.18
CA THR A 23 -7.51 20.72 -33.53
C THR A 23 -8.55 19.72 -34.04
N SER A 24 -8.16 18.75 -34.87
CA SER A 24 -9.11 17.80 -35.45
C SER A 24 -9.57 16.77 -34.43
N GLU A 25 -10.88 16.54 -34.33
CA GLU A 25 -11.46 15.47 -33.51
C GLU A 25 -11.26 14.06 -34.12
N ASN A 26 -10.91 13.99 -35.41
CA ASN A 26 -10.74 12.73 -36.11
C ASN A 26 -9.48 11.99 -35.63
N ILE A 27 -9.65 10.77 -35.11
CA ILE A 27 -8.57 9.99 -34.48
C ILE A 27 -7.41 9.70 -35.43
N LYS A 28 -7.68 9.37 -36.70
CA LYS A 28 -6.65 9.09 -37.71
C LYS A 28 -5.84 10.33 -38.05
N LYS A 29 -6.49 11.50 -38.09
CA LYS A 29 -5.80 12.79 -38.28
C LYS A 29 -4.92 13.14 -37.07
N ARG A 30 -5.38 12.85 -35.85
CA ARG A 30 -4.60 13.03 -34.61
C ARG A 30 -3.38 12.11 -34.55
N GLU A 31 -3.52 10.85 -34.91
CA GLU A 31 -2.37 9.92 -34.98
C GLU A 31 -1.37 10.33 -36.07
N PHE A 32 -1.88 10.78 -37.23
CA PHE A 32 -1.04 11.28 -38.32
C PHE A 32 -0.24 12.52 -37.87
N ILE A 33 -0.90 13.52 -37.30
CA ILE A 33 -0.26 14.76 -36.89
C ILE A 33 0.73 14.53 -35.75
N ASN A 34 0.40 13.65 -34.80
CA ASN A 34 1.32 13.21 -33.75
C ASN A 34 2.60 12.64 -34.35
N GLY A 35 2.46 11.60 -35.19
CA GLY A 35 3.62 10.95 -35.81
C GLY A 35 4.44 11.88 -36.70
N TYR A 36 3.80 12.86 -37.35
CA TYR A 36 4.46 13.87 -38.16
C TYR A 36 5.25 14.88 -37.30
N CYS A 37 4.61 15.51 -36.30
CA CYS A 37 5.26 16.50 -35.42
C CYS A 37 6.38 15.88 -34.61
N ASN A 38 6.14 14.69 -34.04
CA ASN A 38 7.14 13.90 -33.35
C ASN A 38 8.34 13.59 -34.25
N GLY A 39 8.09 13.16 -35.50
CA GLY A 39 9.14 12.86 -36.48
C GLY A 39 9.96 14.08 -36.87
N LYS A 40 9.32 15.22 -37.17
CA LYS A 40 10.00 16.49 -37.48
C LYS A 40 10.86 16.98 -36.33
N TYR A 41 10.33 16.95 -35.11
CA TYR A 41 11.05 17.37 -33.92
C TYR A 41 12.23 16.44 -33.60
N THR A 42 12.07 15.13 -33.80
CA THR A 42 13.17 14.16 -33.62
C THR A 42 14.32 14.42 -34.61
N GLU A 43 14.01 14.81 -35.85
CA GLU A 43 15.03 15.05 -36.88
C GLU A 43 15.69 16.43 -36.76
N LYS A 44 14.91 17.48 -36.48
CA LYS A 44 15.36 18.88 -36.57
C LYS A 44 15.40 19.62 -35.22
N GLY A 45 14.97 18.97 -34.14
CA GLY A 45 14.96 19.51 -32.79
C GLY A 45 14.20 20.83 -32.64
N ILE A 46 14.66 21.63 -31.67
CA ILE A 46 14.09 22.95 -31.35
C ILE A 46 14.16 23.94 -32.53
N GLY A 47 15.10 23.75 -33.45
CA GLY A 47 15.25 24.58 -34.65
C GLY A 47 14.01 24.56 -35.54
N TRP A 48 13.40 23.38 -35.73
CA TRP A 48 12.13 23.28 -36.46
C TRP A 48 10.98 23.95 -35.71
N LEU A 49 10.87 23.73 -34.39
CA LEU A 49 9.83 24.37 -33.59
C LEU A 49 9.92 25.90 -33.67
N ASN A 50 11.13 26.46 -33.64
CA ASN A 50 11.39 27.89 -33.77
C ASN A 50 11.10 28.44 -35.18
N SER A 51 11.09 27.59 -36.21
CA SER A 51 10.80 28.01 -37.59
C SER A 51 9.30 28.19 -37.88
N ILE A 52 8.42 27.70 -36.99
CA ILE A 52 6.98 27.80 -37.15
C ILE A 52 6.50 29.18 -36.67
N ASP A 53 5.92 29.98 -37.57
CA ASP A 53 5.26 31.23 -37.19
C ASP A 53 3.90 30.95 -36.53
N MET A 54 3.86 31.03 -35.20
CA MET A 54 2.66 30.81 -34.39
C MET A 54 1.96 32.11 -33.97
N LYS A 55 2.32 33.27 -34.55
CA LYS A 55 1.73 34.57 -34.14
C LYS A 55 0.21 34.62 -34.28
N LYS A 56 -0.32 33.95 -35.31
CA LYS A 56 -1.78 33.88 -35.59
C LYS A 56 -2.49 32.70 -34.93
N TRP A 57 -1.75 31.82 -34.28
CA TRP A 57 -2.31 30.61 -33.68
C TRP A 57 -2.97 30.93 -32.34
N ASN A 58 -4.09 30.29 -32.06
CA ASN A 58 -4.68 30.34 -30.73
C ASN A 58 -3.88 29.45 -29.75
N VAL A 59 -4.14 29.62 -28.45
CA VAL A 59 -3.38 28.90 -27.42
C VAL A 59 -3.61 27.38 -27.46
N VAL A 60 -4.81 26.92 -27.84
CA VAL A 60 -5.11 25.48 -27.95
C VAL A 60 -4.31 24.82 -29.07
N GLU A 61 -4.18 25.49 -30.22
CA GLU A 61 -3.35 25.03 -31.34
C GLU A 61 -1.88 24.91 -30.93
N LYS A 62 -1.36 25.91 -30.20
CA LYS A 62 0.01 25.88 -29.66
C LYS A 62 0.19 24.73 -28.66
N ALA A 63 -0.74 24.57 -27.72
CA ALA A 63 -0.70 23.49 -26.73
C ALA A 63 -0.73 22.11 -27.39
N ASN A 64 -1.61 21.92 -28.39
CA ASN A 64 -1.70 20.67 -29.14
C ASN A 64 -0.42 20.38 -29.92
N LEU A 65 0.20 21.38 -30.56
CA LEU A 65 1.51 21.18 -31.19
C LEU A 65 2.53 20.67 -30.18
N LEU A 66 2.67 21.37 -29.05
CA LEU A 66 3.65 21.05 -28.02
C LEU A 66 3.43 19.65 -27.41
N LYS A 67 2.18 19.23 -27.21
CA LYS A 67 1.83 17.86 -26.74
C LYS A 67 2.25 16.75 -27.71
N ASN A 68 2.41 17.06 -28.99
CA ASN A 68 2.85 16.09 -30.00
C ASN A 68 4.39 16.02 -30.14
N LEU A 69 5.14 16.80 -29.36
CA LEU A 69 6.60 16.81 -29.39
C LEU A 69 7.18 15.88 -28.33
N LEU A 70 8.44 15.48 -28.51
CA LEU A 70 9.19 14.81 -27.45
C LEU A 70 9.33 15.78 -26.25
N PRO A 71 8.89 15.41 -25.03
CA PRO A 71 9.12 16.20 -23.84
C PRO A 71 10.61 16.48 -23.66
N SER A 72 10.95 17.73 -23.37
CA SER A 72 12.31 18.18 -23.13
C SER A 72 12.25 19.53 -22.43
N ILE A 73 13.35 19.92 -21.76
CA ILE A 73 13.47 21.23 -21.11
C ILE A 73 13.21 22.36 -22.12
N GLU A 74 13.64 22.21 -23.37
CA GLU A 74 13.41 23.21 -24.43
C GLU A 74 11.93 23.34 -24.81
N VAL A 75 11.21 22.22 -24.93
CA VAL A 75 9.75 22.22 -25.16
C VAL A 75 9.03 22.85 -23.97
N TRP A 76 9.44 22.58 -22.74
CA TRP A 76 8.80 23.15 -21.55
C TRP A 76 9.05 24.64 -21.39
N LYS A 77 10.22 25.15 -21.79
CA LYS A 77 10.44 26.60 -21.92
C LYS A 77 9.43 27.20 -22.90
N LYS A 78 9.22 26.57 -24.06
CA LYS A 78 8.18 27.00 -25.02
C LYS A 78 6.76 26.89 -24.47
N VAL A 79 6.46 25.88 -23.65
CA VAL A 79 5.18 25.76 -22.95
C VAL A 79 4.96 26.98 -22.05
N SER A 80 5.94 27.36 -21.24
CA SER A 80 5.85 28.56 -20.40
C SER A 80 5.74 29.85 -21.22
N ASP A 81 6.57 30.02 -22.25
CA ASP A 81 6.60 31.23 -23.08
C ASP A 81 5.32 31.41 -23.91
N LEU A 82 4.77 30.32 -24.47
CA LEU A 82 3.68 30.38 -25.44
C LEU A 82 2.29 30.23 -24.82
N LEU A 83 2.18 29.52 -23.69
CA LEU A 83 0.89 29.24 -23.04
C LEU A 83 0.67 30.11 -21.79
N GLY A 84 1.72 30.59 -21.13
CA GLY A 84 1.62 31.44 -19.94
C GLY A 84 0.73 30.83 -18.86
N GLU A 85 -0.31 31.56 -18.43
CA GLU A 85 -1.26 31.06 -17.42
C GLU A 85 -2.05 29.83 -17.86
N GLN A 86 -2.12 29.55 -19.17
CA GLN A 86 -2.84 28.42 -19.76
C GLN A 86 -1.98 27.17 -19.96
N GLU A 87 -0.84 27.09 -19.27
CA GLU A 87 0.04 25.90 -19.22
C GLU A 87 -0.71 24.58 -18.89
N TYR A 88 -1.87 24.65 -18.21
CA TYR A 88 -2.70 23.48 -17.91
C TYR A 88 -3.07 22.70 -19.18
N LEU A 89 -3.27 23.37 -20.32
CA LEU A 89 -3.62 22.75 -21.61
C LEU A 89 -2.57 21.77 -22.15
N TYR A 90 -1.33 21.89 -21.65
CA TYR A 90 -0.24 20.97 -21.93
C TYR A 90 -0.11 19.93 -20.80
N TRP A 91 0.11 20.38 -19.57
CA TRP A 91 0.51 19.50 -18.47
C TRP A 91 -0.57 18.52 -18.03
N SER A 92 -1.85 18.84 -18.20
CA SER A 92 -2.95 17.94 -17.85
C SER A 92 -3.06 16.73 -18.79
N GLU A 93 -2.43 16.76 -19.97
CA GLU A 93 -2.64 15.74 -21.02
C GLU A 93 -1.35 15.14 -21.60
N VAL A 94 -0.19 15.78 -21.42
CA VAL A 94 1.08 15.33 -22.02
C VAL A 94 1.43 13.89 -21.63
N ASP A 95 1.75 13.03 -22.59
CA ASP A 95 2.29 11.71 -22.29
C ASP A 95 3.81 11.78 -22.10
N ILE A 96 4.25 11.64 -20.85
CA ILE A 96 5.67 11.67 -20.46
C ILE A 96 6.24 10.25 -20.37
N ARG A 97 5.40 9.21 -20.42
CA ARG A 97 5.82 7.81 -20.21
C ARG A 97 6.67 7.26 -21.35
N ALA A 98 6.68 7.89 -22.51
CA ALA A 98 7.48 7.43 -23.65
C ALA A 98 8.99 7.68 -23.50
N TYR A 99 9.46 8.28 -22.40
CA TYR A 99 10.84 8.80 -22.25
C TYR A 99 11.54 8.37 -20.97
N TRP A 100 11.27 7.14 -20.50
CA TRP A 100 11.81 6.52 -19.27
C TRP A 100 13.35 6.49 -19.16
N GLU A 101 14.10 7.05 -20.10
CA GLU A 101 15.56 6.99 -20.18
C GLU A 101 16.27 8.24 -19.62
N ASP A 102 15.67 9.45 -19.70
CA ASP A 102 16.31 10.70 -19.23
C ASP A 102 15.77 11.19 -17.88
N LEU A 103 16.59 11.08 -16.84
CA LEU A 103 16.25 11.41 -15.46
C LEU A 103 16.13 12.92 -15.19
N ASN A 104 16.90 13.75 -15.89
CA ASN A 104 16.87 15.21 -15.70
C ASN A 104 15.53 15.79 -16.18
N ILE A 105 14.96 15.18 -17.21
CA ILE A 105 13.62 15.50 -17.71
C ILE A 105 12.59 15.20 -16.61
N PHE A 106 12.69 14.06 -15.92
CA PHE A 106 11.73 13.70 -14.87
C PHE A 106 11.71 14.67 -13.70
N GLU A 107 12.88 15.00 -13.13
CA GLU A 107 12.95 15.91 -11.98
C GLU A 107 12.31 17.28 -12.29
N SER A 108 12.53 17.78 -13.50
CA SER A 108 11.98 19.05 -13.97
C SER A 108 10.45 19.01 -14.19
N ALA A 109 9.86 17.83 -14.41
CA ALA A 109 8.43 17.67 -14.67
C ALA A 109 7.58 17.48 -13.41
N ILE A 110 8.13 16.90 -12.33
CA ILE A 110 7.34 16.43 -11.19
C ILE A 110 6.49 17.56 -10.60
N ASP A 111 7.08 18.72 -10.32
CA ASP A 111 6.37 19.83 -9.67
C ASP A 111 5.24 20.38 -10.56
N LYS A 112 5.45 20.40 -11.89
CA LYS A 112 4.42 20.79 -12.85
C LYS A 112 3.30 19.75 -12.90
N LEU A 113 3.62 18.46 -12.92
CA LEU A 113 2.62 17.39 -12.92
C LEU A 113 1.79 17.40 -11.63
N LEU A 114 2.40 17.60 -10.47
CA LEU A 114 1.68 17.76 -9.20
C LEU A 114 0.76 19.00 -9.24
N LYS A 115 1.28 20.14 -9.70
CA LYS A 115 0.49 21.39 -9.83
C LYS A 115 -0.75 21.21 -10.70
N TYR A 116 -0.66 20.41 -11.76
CA TYR A 116 -1.75 20.18 -12.72
C TYR A 116 -2.50 18.85 -12.49
N GLN A 117 -2.54 18.36 -11.24
CA GLN A 117 -3.37 17.23 -10.80
C GLN A 117 -3.05 15.90 -11.51
N ARG A 118 -1.76 15.61 -11.71
CA ARG A 118 -1.29 14.35 -12.31
C ARG A 118 -0.39 13.49 -11.40
N PRO A 119 -0.85 13.15 -10.19
CA PRO A 119 -0.05 12.41 -9.23
C PRO A 119 0.24 10.97 -9.66
N ASN A 120 -0.65 10.28 -10.40
CA ASN A 120 -0.36 8.92 -10.90
C ASN A 120 0.89 8.87 -11.78
N THR A 121 1.07 9.88 -12.66
CA THR A 121 2.26 9.95 -13.51
C THR A 121 3.51 10.29 -12.71
N VAL A 122 3.38 11.04 -11.62
CA VAL A 122 4.48 11.30 -10.70
C VAL A 122 4.85 10.02 -9.94
N ILE A 123 3.87 9.23 -9.49
CA ILE A 123 4.09 7.91 -8.87
C ILE A 123 4.84 6.99 -9.83
N ASP A 124 4.43 6.92 -11.11
CA ASP A 124 5.14 6.13 -12.13
C ASP A 124 6.61 6.57 -12.28
N ILE A 125 6.85 7.88 -12.33
CA ILE A 125 8.19 8.47 -12.45
C ILE A 125 9.04 8.11 -11.23
N ILE A 126 8.54 8.36 -10.01
CA ILE A 126 9.28 8.11 -8.77
C ILE A 126 9.57 6.61 -8.62
N SER A 127 8.59 5.74 -8.89
CA SER A 127 8.81 4.29 -8.90
C SER A 127 9.90 3.88 -9.90
N THR A 128 9.91 4.47 -11.10
CA THR A 128 10.96 4.23 -12.10
C THR A 128 12.34 4.72 -11.61
N MET A 129 12.39 5.86 -10.92
CA MET A 129 13.63 6.38 -10.30
C MET A 129 14.16 5.43 -9.21
N LEU A 130 13.27 4.89 -8.37
CA LEU A 130 13.61 3.88 -7.36
C LEU A 130 14.12 2.59 -7.98
N TYR A 131 13.47 2.10 -9.04
CA TYR A 131 13.95 0.93 -9.79
C TYR A 131 15.37 1.14 -10.35
N LYS A 132 15.69 2.37 -10.78
CA LYS A 132 17.04 2.78 -11.21
C LYS A 132 18.01 3.07 -10.06
N LYS A 133 17.61 2.82 -8.81
CA LYS A 133 18.42 3.02 -7.59
C LYS A 133 18.84 4.47 -7.35
N LEU A 134 18.02 5.42 -7.78
CA LEU A 134 18.24 6.82 -7.45
C LEU A 134 17.76 7.14 -6.02
N PRO A 135 18.30 8.19 -5.39
CA PRO A 135 17.80 8.65 -4.10
C PRO A 135 16.30 8.99 -4.14
N LEU A 136 15.60 8.67 -3.06
CA LEU A 136 14.19 9.02 -2.89
C LEU A 136 14.06 10.52 -2.59
N ASP A 137 13.25 11.22 -3.39
CA ASP A 137 12.76 12.56 -3.03
C ASP A 137 11.52 12.41 -2.12
N VAL A 138 11.74 12.50 -0.81
CA VAL A 138 10.70 12.25 0.21
C VAL A 138 9.52 13.20 0.04
N ASP A 139 9.78 14.50 -0.11
CA ASP A 139 8.74 15.53 -0.19
C ASP A 139 7.82 15.33 -1.40
N ARG A 140 8.41 15.09 -2.59
CA ARG A 140 7.62 14.86 -3.81
C ARG A 140 6.88 13.53 -3.77
N SER A 141 7.46 12.50 -3.15
CA SER A 141 6.80 11.21 -2.98
C SER A 141 5.57 11.31 -2.08
N VAL A 142 5.70 11.97 -0.93
CA VAL A 142 4.58 12.23 -0.01
C VAL A 142 3.49 13.04 -0.72
N LYS A 143 3.86 14.15 -1.38
CA LYS A 143 2.92 14.99 -2.13
C LYS A 143 2.19 14.20 -3.22
N ALA A 144 2.88 13.33 -3.95
CA ALA A 144 2.28 12.52 -5.00
C ALA A 144 1.26 11.52 -4.45
N LEU A 145 1.62 10.79 -3.39
CA LEU A 145 0.73 9.80 -2.78
C LEU A 145 -0.51 10.44 -2.15
N LEU A 146 -0.36 11.58 -1.47
CA LEU A 146 -1.47 12.31 -0.88
C LEU A 146 -2.35 12.99 -1.94
N ALA A 147 -1.76 13.58 -2.99
CA ALA A 147 -2.54 14.15 -4.09
C ALA A 147 -3.31 13.08 -4.87
N ASN A 148 -2.74 11.87 -5.03
CA ASN A 148 -3.41 10.77 -5.70
C ASN A 148 -4.67 10.31 -4.93
N ARG A 149 -4.60 10.33 -3.61
CA ARG A 149 -5.74 10.06 -2.73
C ARG A 149 -6.93 10.98 -3.00
N GLU A 150 -6.68 12.27 -3.21
CA GLU A 150 -7.76 13.25 -3.40
C GLU A 150 -8.48 13.10 -4.74
N ILE A 151 -7.78 12.58 -5.75
CA ILE A 151 -8.31 12.38 -7.11
C ILE A 151 -8.99 11.01 -7.24
N THR A 152 -8.42 9.99 -6.62
CA THR A 152 -8.88 8.61 -6.72
C THR A 152 -9.92 8.32 -5.63
N LYS A 153 -11.21 8.47 -5.97
CA LYS A 153 -12.34 8.22 -5.04
C LYS A 153 -12.60 6.75 -4.72
N ILE A 154 -12.00 5.84 -5.49
CA ILE A 154 -12.17 4.40 -5.34
C ILE A 154 -10.77 3.81 -5.29
N ASN A 155 -10.40 3.14 -4.19
CA ASN A 155 -9.13 2.44 -4.00
C ASN A 155 -8.97 1.21 -4.92
N LYS A 156 -9.35 1.32 -6.20
CA LYS A 156 -9.21 0.30 -7.23
C LYS A 156 -8.14 0.76 -8.20
N TYR A 157 -6.91 0.43 -7.86
CA TYR A 157 -5.76 0.55 -8.75
C TYR A 157 -5.64 -0.76 -9.56
N ASP A 158 -5.13 -0.67 -10.79
CA ASP A 158 -4.69 -1.88 -11.49
C ASP A 158 -3.37 -2.41 -10.86
N GLY A 159 -2.95 -3.61 -11.26
CA GLY A 159 -1.78 -4.27 -10.67
C GLY A 159 -0.48 -3.47 -10.80
N LEU A 160 -0.29 -2.72 -11.90
CA LEU A 160 0.92 -1.93 -12.12
C LEU A 160 0.95 -0.70 -11.21
N ASN A 161 -0.20 0.00 -11.07
CA ASN A 161 -0.32 1.14 -10.17
C ASN A 161 -0.09 0.72 -8.71
N ILE A 162 -0.63 -0.44 -8.28
CA ILE A 162 -0.40 -0.96 -6.93
C ILE A 162 1.09 -1.18 -6.69
N TYR A 163 1.78 -1.84 -7.63
CA TYR A 163 3.22 -2.09 -7.51
C TYR A 163 4.02 -0.80 -7.30
N HIS A 164 3.80 0.22 -8.16
CA HIS A 164 4.49 1.52 -8.04
C HIS A 164 4.22 2.20 -6.70
N ILE A 165 2.96 2.21 -6.26
CA ILE A 165 2.57 2.79 -4.97
C ILE A 165 3.29 2.07 -3.82
N THR A 166 3.29 0.73 -3.83
CA THR A 166 3.90 -0.06 -2.76
C THR A 166 5.41 0.14 -2.68
N GLU A 167 6.12 0.20 -3.81
CA GLU A 167 7.56 0.44 -3.82
C GLU A 167 7.93 1.81 -3.24
N ILE A 168 7.14 2.84 -3.53
CA ILE A 168 7.36 4.18 -2.95
C ILE A 168 7.09 4.15 -1.44
N ILE A 169 6.01 3.51 -0.98
CA ILE A 169 5.70 3.44 0.45
C ILE A 169 6.80 2.67 1.20
N LYS A 170 7.30 1.57 0.63
CA LYS A 170 8.41 0.79 1.18
C LYS A 170 9.67 1.65 1.33
N ALA A 171 9.98 2.47 0.34
CA ALA A 171 11.11 3.39 0.38
C ALA A 171 10.90 4.49 1.44
N LEU A 172 9.69 5.05 1.55
CA LEU A 172 9.35 6.06 2.56
C LEU A 172 9.47 5.50 3.98
N GLN A 173 8.99 4.28 4.23
CA GLN A 173 9.10 3.62 5.55
C GLN A 173 10.55 3.40 6.01
N GLN A 174 11.53 3.42 5.10
CA GLN A 174 12.95 3.28 5.41
C GLN A 174 13.65 4.64 5.57
N SER A 175 12.99 5.74 5.19
CA SER A 175 13.57 7.06 5.26
C SER A 175 13.39 7.67 6.65
N PRO A 176 14.46 8.18 7.30
CA PRO A 176 14.31 8.91 8.56
C PRO A 176 13.72 10.31 8.37
N ASP A 177 13.71 10.84 7.14
CA ASP A 177 13.30 12.20 6.83
C ASP A 177 11.79 12.36 6.65
N VAL A 178 11.04 11.24 6.58
CA VAL A 178 9.59 11.29 6.41
C VAL A 178 8.87 11.53 7.74
N SER A 179 7.88 12.40 7.72
CA SER A 179 6.99 12.63 8.86
C SER A 179 6.16 11.38 9.19
N GLN A 180 6.13 11.01 10.47
CA GLN A 180 5.28 9.91 10.97
C GLN A 180 3.79 10.16 10.69
N ASN A 181 3.34 11.42 10.73
CA ASN A 181 1.96 11.76 10.41
C ASN A 181 1.64 11.56 8.91
N ASP A 182 2.60 11.82 8.03
CA ASP A 182 2.41 11.62 6.60
C ASP A 182 2.41 10.12 6.26
N LEU A 183 3.34 9.35 6.83
CA LEU A 183 3.30 7.89 6.74
C LEU A 183 1.99 7.31 7.25
N PHE A 184 1.51 7.77 8.42
CA PHE A 184 0.22 7.34 8.96
C PHE A 184 -0.93 7.57 7.98
N GLN A 185 -1.02 8.77 7.39
CA GLN A 185 -2.08 9.10 6.42
C GLN A 185 -1.96 8.28 5.13
N ILE A 186 -0.74 8.09 4.63
CA ILE A 186 -0.47 7.31 3.43
C ILE A 186 -0.83 5.84 3.67
N GLU A 187 -0.30 5.22 4.72
CA GLU A 187 -0.58 3.82 5.06
C GLU A 187 -2.08 3.60 5.30
N TRP A 188 -2.76 4.51 5.99
CA TRP A 188 -4.20 4.40 6.23
C TRP A 188 -5.00 4.40 4.93
N PHE A 189 -4.67 5.30 3.99
CA PHE A 189 -5.37 5.39 2.72
C PHE A 189 -5.12 4.18 1.82
N TYR A 190 -3.87 3.71 1.76
CA TYR A 190 -3.46 2.60 0.90
C TYR A 190 -3.57 1.21 1.57
N LEU A 191 -4.10 1.12 2.80
CA LEU A 191 -4.25 -0.12 3.57
C LEU A 191 -4.93 -1.25 2.79
N ALA A 192 -5.93 -0.92 1.98
CA ALA A 192 -6.63 -1.91 1.15
C ALA A 192 -5.69 -2.64 0.18
N ASN A 193 -4.58 -2.02 -0.22
CA ASN A 193 -3.59 -2.55 -1.16
C ASN A 193 -2.34 -3.13 -0.48
N MET A 194 -2.22 -3.01 0.84
CA MET A 194 -1.11 -3.57 1.65
C MET A 194 -1.54 -4.89 2.28
N ASP A 195 -1.76 -5.92 1.46
CA ASP A 195 -2.06 -7.25 1.96
C ASP A 195 -0.81 -8.13 1.93
N ARG A 196 -0.50 -8.78 3.06
CA ARG A 196 0.65 -9.67 3.24
C ARG A 196 0.64 -10.87 2.27
N ILE A 197 -0.52 -11.21 1.70
CA ILE A 197 -0.67 -12.31 0.74
C ILE A 197 -0.26 -11.91 -0.69
N GLY A 198 -0.34 -10.61 -1.04
CA GLY A 198 -0.16 -10.12 -2.41
C GLY A 198 0.79 -8.93 -2.57
N SER A 199 1.34 -8.41 -1.49
CA SER A 199 2.27 -7.27 -1.47
C SER A 199 3.37 -7.51 -0.43
N ASP A 200 4.61 -7.16 -0.78
CA ASP A 200 5.77 -7.18 0.14
C ASP A 200 5.77 -5.96 1.10
N VAL A 201 4.67 -5.20 1.16
CA VAL A 201 4.56 -3.96 1.95
C VAL A 201 3.45 -4.08 2.98
N ILE A 202 3.82 -3.81 4.23
CA ILE A 202 2.92 -3.82 5.39
C ILE A 202 2.80 -2.40 5.95
N PRO A 203 1.70 -2.05 6.64
CA PRO A 203 1.52 -0.73 7.23
C PRO A 203 2.29 -0.60 8.56
N LYS A 204 3.63 -0.53 8.50
CA LYS A 204 4.52 -0.56 9.67
C LYS A 204 4.19 0.55 10.68
N THR A 205 3.91 1.76 10.20
CA THR A 205 3.61 2.90 11.06
C THR A 205 2.32 2.68 11.83
N LEU A 206 1.28 2.18 11.14
CA LEU A 206 0.01 1.84 11.78
C LEU A 206 0.16 0.70 12.78
N GLU A 207 0.84 -0.39 12.43
CA GLU A 207 1.05 -1.52 13.33
C GLU A 207 1.86 -1.14 14.57
N ASN A 208 2.93 -0.35 14.40
CA ASN A 208 3.72 0.17 15.52
C ASN A 208 2.87 1.06 16.42
N LYS A 209 2.00 1.91 15.86
CA LYS A 209 1.09 2.74 16.64
C LYS A 209 0.12 1.90 17.46
N ILE A 210 -0.41 0.80 16.91
CA ILE A 210 -1.25 -0.14 17.66
C ILE A 210 -0.47 -0.74 18.83
N ALA A 211 0.75 -1.21 18.57
CA ALA A 211 1.60 -1.88 19.56
C ALA A 211 2.10 -0.96 20.69
N THR A 212 2.17 0.36 20.44
CA THR A 212 2.72 1.34 21.40
C THR A 212 1.66 2.22 22.05
N GLU A 213 0.51 2.45 21.39
CA GLU A 213 -0.57 3.33 21.88
C GLU A 213 -1.87 2.54 22.15
N PRO A 214 -2.16 2.17 23.41
CA PRO A 214 -3.40 1.48 23.80
C PRO A 214 -4.68 2.18 23.33
N ASP A 215 -4.66 3.50 23.33
CA ASP A 215 -5.80 4.35 22.99
C ASP A 215 -6.17 4.18 21.51
N PHE A 216 -5.17 4.10 20.65
CA PHE A 216 -5.36 3.88 19.22
C PHE A 216 -5.94 2.48 18.96
N PHE A 217 -5.43 1.43 19.63
CA PHE A 217 -6.04 0.10 19.53
C PHE A 217 -7.51 0.12 19.97
N CYS A 218 -7.83 0.75 21.11
CA CYS A 218 -9.20 0.86 21.60
C CYS A 218 -10.11 1.68 20.67
N GLU A 219 -9.57 2.68 19.97
CA GLU A 219 -10.29 3.45 18.94
C GLU A 219 -10.62 2.57 17.73
N LEU A 220 -9.65 1.79 17.22
CA LEU A 220 -9.88 0.84 16.14
C LEU A 220 -10.92 -0.22 16.50
N MET A 221 -10.88 -0.73 17.74
CA MET A 221 -11.91 -1.65 18.24
C MET A 221 -13.31 -1.03 18.21
N GLN A 222 -13.42 0.27 18.51
CA GLN A 222 -14.69 1.00 18.43
C GLN A 222 -15.20 1.20 17.01
N TYR A 223 -14.29 1.37 16.04
CA TYR A 223 -14.65 1.44 14.63
C TYR A 223 -15.05 0.09 14.05
N ALA A 224 -14.29 -0.97 14.34
CA ALA A 224 -14.47 -2.28 13.72
C ALA A 224 -15.60 -3.11 14.36
N TYR A 225 -15.87 -2.92 15.66
CA TYR A 225 -16.79 -3.76 16.41
C TYR A 225 -17.84 -2.97 17.18
N LYS A 226 -19.04 -3.52 17.24
CA LYS A 226 -20.13 -3.03 18.10
C LYS A 226 -19.84 -3.41 19.55
N ALA A 227 -20.33 -2.61 20.50
CA ALA A 227 -20.31 -3.03 21.90
C ALA A 227 -21.28 -4.21 22.12
N SER A 228 -21.00 -5.07 23.11
CA SER A 228 -21.80 -6.26 23.42
C SER A 228 -23.30 -5.99 23.59
N ASN A 229 -23.64 -4.77 24.03
CA ASN A 229 -25.00 -4.36 24.39
C ASN A 229 -25.60 -3.35 23.39
N GLU A 230 -24.96 -3.13 22.24
CA GLU A 230 -25.37 -2.12 21.27
C GLU A 230 -26.26 -2.71 20.16
N THR A 231 -27.37 -2.04 19.86
CA THR A 231 -28.23 -2.39 18.73
C THR A 231 -27.63 -1.91 17.41
N GLN A 232 -27.95 -2.59 16.31
CA GLN A 232 -27.36 -2.29 15.01
C GLN A 232 -27.73 -0.87 14.52
N LYS A 233 -26.76 0.05 14.59
CA LYS A 233 -26.84 1.36 13.94
C LYS A 233 -26.60 1.22 12.44
N LYS A 234 -27.37 1.98 11.64
CA LYS A 234 -27.11 2.14 10.21
C LYS A 234 -25.93 3.10 10.02
N LEU A 235 -24.80 2.59 9.53
CA LEU A 235 -23.62 3.38 9.22
C LEU A 235 -23.77 4.06 7.85
N ASN A 236 -23.25 5.27 7.73
CA ASN A 236 -23.04 5.92 6.44
C ASN A 236 -21.82 5.32 5.71
N GLU A 237 -21.62 5.65 4.43
CA GLU A 237 -20.53 5.06 3.63
C GLU A 237 -19.12 5.39 4.17
N GLN A 238 -18.91 6.57 4.74
CA GLN A 238 -17.62 6.93 5.33
C GLN A 238 -17.35 6.13 6.61
N GLU A 239 -18.37 5.94 7.45
CA GLU A 239 -18.30 5.12 8.66
C GLU A 239 -18.04 3.65 8.31
N LYS A 240 -18.67 3.12 7.24
CA LYS A 240 -18.41 1.76 6.75
C LYS A 240 -16.97 1.59 6.28
N ASN A 241 -16.48 2.49 5.42
CA ASN A 241 -15.11 2.43 4.93
C ASN A 241 -14.09 2.48 6.07
N ARG A 242 -14.36 3.31 7.10
CA ARG A 242 -13.52 3.38 8.32
C ARG A 242 -13.57 2.08 9.12
N ALA A 243 -14.76 1.50 9.30
CA ALA A 243 -14.94 0.24 10.01
C ALA A 243 -14.23 -0.92 9.30
N GLU A 244 -14.35 -1.01 7.98
CA GLU A 244 -13.67 -2.02 7.15
C GLU A 244 -12.14 -1.87 7.21
N ALA A 245 -11.63 -0.64 7.11
CA ALA A 245 -10.21 -0.36 7.25
C ALA A 245 -9.68 -0.77 8.65
N ALA A 246 -10.38 -0.36 9.71
CA ALA A 246 -10.01 -0.74 11.08
C ALA A 246 -10.04 -2.26 11.30
N TYR A 247 -11.09 -2.93 10.78
CA TYR A 247 -11.20 -4.39 10.86
C TYR A 247 -10.05 -5.08 10.14
N LYS A 248 -9.72 -4.64 8.91
CA LYS A 248 -8.62 -5.20 8.12
C LYS A 248 -7.28 -4.99 8.83
N LEU A 249 -7.03 -3.79 9.34
CA LEU A 249 -5.81 -3.47 10.07
C LEU A 249 -5.65 -4.37 11.30
N LEU A 250 -6.69 -4.50 12.13
CA LEU A 250 -6.65 -5.32 13.34
C LEU A 250 -6.46 -6.82 13.03
N HIS A 251 -7.04 -7.33 11.95
CA HIS A 251 -6.91 -8.75 11.58
C HIS A 251 -5.55 -9.12 10.98
N ASN A 252 -4.89 -8.17 10.33
CA ASN A 252 -3.59 -8.38 9.68
C ASN A 252 -2.41 -7.87 10.52
N TRP A 253 -2.67 -7.41 11.75
CA TRP A 253 -1.69 -6.86 12.67
C TRP A 253 -0.82 -7.96 13.30
N GLU A 254 0.49 -7.87 13.12
CA GLU A 254 1.44 -8.87 13.63
C GLU A 254 2.47 -8.28 14.60
N THR A 255 2.57 -6.96 14.69
CA THR A 255 3.53 -6.28 15.58
C THR A 255 3.13 -6.44 17.05
N ILE A 256 3.93 -7.16 17.82
CA ILE A 256 3.62 -7.46 19.23
C ILE A 256 3.75 -6.21 20.12
N PRO A 257 2.77 -5.89 20.99
CA PRO A 257 2.92 -4.81 21.96
C PRO A 257 4.15 -4.99 22.87
N GLY A 258 4.83 -3.89 23.17
CA GLY A 258 6.06 -3.92 23.95
C GLY A 258 7.31 -4.39 23.20
N PHE A 259 7.22 -4.71 21.90
CA PHE A 259 8.41 -4.83 21.04
C PHE A 259 8.73 -3.48 20.39
N VAL A 260 9.95 -3.00 20.59
CA VAL A 260 10.52 -1.82 19.92
C VAL A 260 11.91 -2.20 19.44
N ASP A 261 12.19 -2.02 18.15
CA ASP A 261 13.49 -2.35 17.52
C ASP A 261 14.01 -3.75 17.89
N ASP A 262 13.13 -4.76 17.79
CA ASP A 262 13.38 -6.17 18.15
C ASP A 262 13.71 -6.43 19.64
N VAL A 263 13.53 -5.43 20.51
CA VAL A 263 13.69 -5.55 21.95
C VAL A 263 12.33 -5.61 22.62
N PHE A 264 12.08 -6.69 23.36
CA PHE A 264 10.89 -6.84 24.17
C PHE A 264 11.02 -6.15 25.53
N SER A 265 10.04 -5.32 25.86
CA SER A 265 9.86 -4.69 27.16
C SER A 265 8.65 -5.29 27.87
N GLU A 266 8.91 -6.15 28.85
CA GLU A 266 7.88 -6.74 29.73
C GLU A 266 6.98 -5.65 30.36
N LYS A 267 7.61 -4.56 30.81
CA LYS A 267 6.91 -3.44 31.45
C LYS A 267 5.92 -2.79 30.49
N ASP A 268 6.35 -2.51 29.26
CA ASP A 268 5.51 -1.81 28.29
C ASP A 268 4.38 -2.72 27.80
N PHE A 269 4.66 -4.00 27.55
CA PHE A 269 3.63 -4.99 27.22
C PHE A 269 2.57 -5.09 28.33
N ASN A 270 2.98 -5.31 29.58
CA ASN A 270 2.06 -5.47 30.70
C ASN A 270 1.23 -4.20 30.94
N ASN A 271 1.84 -3.02 30.83
CA ASN A 271 1.12 -1.76 30.95
C ASN A 271 0.13 -1.55 29.79
N TRP A 272 0.54 -1.85 28.56
CA TRP A 272 -0.31 -1.76 27.37
C TRP A 272 -1.53 -2.68 27.52
N LEU A 273 -1.30 -3.96 27.85
CA LEU A 273 -2.36 -4.96 28.00
C LEU A 273 -3.36 -4.57 29.10
N ARG A 274 -2.88 -4.08 30.24
CA ARG A 274 -3.74 -3.59 31.33
C ARG A 274 -4.62 -2.44 30.89
N LEU A 275 -4.05 -1.43 30.21
CA LEU A 275 -4.79 -0.26 29.73
C LEU A 275 -5.85 -0.64 28.69
N VAL A 276 -5.52 -1.54 27.77
CA VAL A 276 -6.48 -2.06 26.79
C VAL A 276 -7.60 -2.85 27.46
N LYS A 277 -7.28 -3.76 28.39
CA LYS A 277 -8.29 -4.50 29.17
C LYS A 277 -9.27 -3.54 29.86
N ASP A 278 -8.75 -2.52 30.55
CA ASP A 278 -9.56 -1.54 31.26
C ASP A 278 -10.49 -0.75 30.33
N LYS A 279 -9.96 -0.26 29.20
CA LYS A 279 -10.72 0.56 28.24
C LYS A 279 -11.72 -0.25 27.43
N CYS A 280 -11.32 -1.40 26.92
CA CYS A 280 -12.20 -2.29 26.16
C CYS A 280 -13.33 -2.83 27.05
N LYS A 281 -13.08 -3.11 28.34
CA LYS A 281 -14.13 -3.47 29.30
C LYS A 281 -15.18 -2.36 29.45
N LYS A 282 -14.74 -1.12 29.66
CA LYS A 282 -15.64 0.05 29.76
C LYS A 282 -16.46 0.27 28.48
N SER A 283 -15.86 0.00 27.32
CA SER A 283 -16.51 0.16 26.02
C SER A 283 -17.35 -1.05 25.57
N GLY A 284 -17.41 -2.14 26.35
CA GLY A 284 -18.13 -3.37 26.01
C GLY A 284 -17.53 -4.15 24.83
N ARG A 285 -16.20 -4.20 24.72
CA ARG A 285 -15.46 -4.86 23.62
C ARG A 285 -14.30 -5.74 24.11
N LEU A 286 -14.27 -6.07 25.40
CA LEU A 286 -13.15 -6.78 26.02
C LEU A 286 -12.89 -8.14 25.36
N ASP A 287 -13.91 -8.98 25.20
CA ASP A 287 -13.74 -10.33 24.69
C ASP A 287 -13.14 -10.34 23.29
N MET A 288 -13.70 -9.51 22.39
CA MET A 288 -13.18 -9.37 21.02
C MET A 288 -11.77 -8.77 21.00
N ALA A 289 -11.49 -7.78 21.86
CA ALA A 289 -10.15 -7.21 21.99
C ALA A 289 -9.13 -8.27 22.40
N LEU A 290 -9.47 -9.11 23.38
CA LEU A 290 -8.62 -10.21 23.82
C LEU A 290 -8.41 -11.24 22.72
N GLN A 291 -9.44 -11.61 21.95
CA GLN A 291 -9.28 -12.51 20.80
C GLN A 291 -8.34 -11.93 19.74
N ILE A 292 -8.43 -10.63 19.42
CA ILE A 292 -7.52 -9.98 18.47
C ILE A 292 -6.10 -9.95 19.01
N ILE A 293 -5.90 -9.57 20.28
CA ILE A 293 -4.58 -9.61 20.93
C ILE A 293 -4.00 -11.02 20.87
N GLY A 294 -4.80 -12.02 21.25
CA GLY A 294 -4.40 -13.43 21.22
C GLY A 294 -3.95 -13.90 19.85
N ASN A 295 -4.67 -13.52 18.80
CA ASN A 295 -4.31 -13.81 17.41
C ASN A 295 -2.94 -13.22 17.06
N THR A 296 -2.67 -11.96 17.42
CA THR A 296 -1.37 -11.31 17.19
C THR A 296 -0.24 -11.97 18.00
N LEU A 297 -0.50 -12.47 19.21
CA LEU A 297 0.54 -13.07 20.05
C LEU A 297 1.20 -14.34 19.47
N ILE A 298 0.66 -14.95 18.42
CA ILE A 298 1.31 -16.08 17.74
C ILE A 298 2.64 -15.70 17.08
N TYR A 299 2.84 -14.40 16.78
CA TYR A 299 4.04 -13.85 16.15
C TYR A 299 5.13 -13.49 17.18
N THR A 300 4.91 -13.80 18.45
CA THR A 300 5.89 -13.58 19.52
C THR A 300 7.18 -14.36 19.21
N PRO A 301 8.35 -13.72 19.19
CA PRO A 301 9.61 -14.42 18.98
C PRO A 301 9.93 -15.34 20.16
N LYS A 302 10.83 -16.30 19.92
CA LYS A 302 11.30 -17.23 20.94
C LYS A 302 11.93 -16.48 22.10
N ASP A 303 11.76 -17.02 23.31
CA ASP A 303 12.36 -16.43 24.48
C ASP A 303 13.87 -16.65 24.53
N LYS A 304 14.57 -15.83 25.30
CA LYS A 304 15.98 -16.08 25.63
C LYS A 304 16.16 -17.30 26.53
N SER A 305 15.13 -17.71 27.28
CA SER A 305 15.20 -18.78 28.28
C SER A 305 14.76 -20.18 27.80
N GLU A 306 15.11 -20.53 26.56
CA GLU A 306 14.85 -21.82 25.89
C GLU A 306 13.37 -22.17 25.62
N LEU A 307 12.42 -21.57 26.34
CA LEU A 307 11.00 -21.71 26.04
C LEU A 307 10.71 -21.14 24.65
N TRP A 308 9.89 -21.85 23.88
CA TRP A 308 9.58 -21.50 22.48
C TRP A 308 8.79 -20.18 22.33
N ILE A 309 8.33 -19.59 23.44
CA ILE A 309 7.61 -18.31 23.51
C ILE A 309 8.10 -17.51 24.71
N ASN A 310 8.11 -16.18 24.58
CA ASN A 310 8.46 -15.27 25.67
C ASN A 310 7.65 -15.55 26.96
N LYS A 311 8.34 -15.60 28.11
CA LYS A 311 7.72 -15.94 29.41
C LYS A 311 6.65 -14.95 29.86
N THR A 312 6.81 -13.66 29.60
CA THR A 312 5.79 -12.66 29.92
C THR A 312 4.52 -12.89 29.11
N ILE A 313 4.67 -13.24 27.83
CA ILE A 313 3.53 -13.57 26.96
C ILE A 313 2.88 -14.88 27.40
N ALA A 314 3.67 -15.91 27.75
CA ALA A 314 3.15 -17.15 28.30
C ALA A 314 2.35 -16.92 29.59
N GLN A 315 2.87 -16.11 30.52
CA GLN A 315 2.19 -15.74 31.76
C GLN A 315 0.87 -14.99 31.49
N ALA A 316 0.87 -14.07 30.53
CA ALA A 316 -0.35 -13.34 30.16
C ALA A 316 -1.41 -14.28 29.57
N LEU A 317 -1.03 -15.20 28.68
CA LEU A 317 -1.94 -16.20 28.11
C LEU A 317 -2.41 -17.20 29.15
N ASP A 318 -1.59 -17.53 30.14
CA ASP A 318 -1.93 -18.49 31.19
C ASP A 318 -2.88 -17.94 32.26
N SER A 319 -2.98 -16.62 32.38
CA SER A 319 -3.85 -15.97 33.36
C SER A 319 -5.31 -16.47 33.29
N GLU A 320 -5.96 -16.59 34.45
CA GLU A 320 -7.34 -17.07 34.59
C GLU A 320 -8.32 -16.25 33.73
N ASP A 321 -8.14 -14.94 33.69
CA ASP A 321 -8.97 -13.98 32.97
C ASP A 321 -8.70 -13.93 31.44
N SER A 322 -7.79 -14.77 30.93
CA SER A 322 -7.28 -14.67 29.57
C SER A 322 -7.82 -15.75 28.63
N LYS A 323 -8.97 -16.34 28.95
CA LYS A 323 -9.66 -17.34 28.12
C LYS A 323 -9.90 -16.86 26.69
N GLU A 324 -10.47 -15.67 26.51
CA GLU A 324 -10.74 -15.10 25.18
C GLU A 324 -9.44 -14.83 24.39
N MET A 325 -8.37 -14.46 25.10
CA MET A 325 -7.05 -14.29 24.49
C MET A 325 -6.47 -15.62 24.01
N ARG A 326 -6.65 -16.71 24.78
CA ARG A 326 -6.28 -18.06 24.34
C ARG A 326 -7.11 -18.54 23.14
N ILE A 327 -8.40 -18.22 23.07
CA ILE A 327 -9.24 -18.49 21.88
C ILE A 327 -8.69 -17.75 20.65
N GLY A 328 -8.31 -16.49 20.83
CA GLY A 328 -7.61 -15.69 19.82
C GLY A 328 -6.34 -16.36 19.32
N PHE A 329 -5.48 -16.79 20.24
CA PHE A 329 -4.21 -17.47 19.93
C PHE A 329 -4.42 -18.78 19.15
N HIS A 330 -5.39 -19.59 19.59
CA HIS A 330 -5.79 -20.83 18.89
C HIS A 330 -6.27 -20.54 17.46
N THR A 331 -7.05 -19.48 17.28
CA THR A 331 -7.55 -19.05 15.97
C THR A 331 -6.41 -18.56 15.09
N GLY A 332 -5.49 -17.79 15.66
CA GLY A 332 -4.30 -17.31 14.95
C GLY A 332 -3.43 -18.44 14.42
N ILE A 333 -3.17 -19.47 15.23
CA ILE A 333 -2.44 -20.68 14.78
C ILE A 333 -3.09 -21.33 13.55
N LYS A 334 -4.43 -21.35 13.50
CA LYS A 334 -5.15 -21.94 12.36
C LYS A 334 -5.03 -21.05 11.12
N ASN A 335 -5.18 -19.74 11.29
CA ASN A 335 -5.13 -18.77 10.21
C ASN A 335 -3.73 -18.64 9.61
N SER A 336 -2.68 -18.74 10.44
CA SER A 336 -1.29 -18.65 9.99
C SER A 336 -0.85 -19.80 9.07
N ARG A 337 -1.64 -20.88 8.97
CA ARG A 337 -1.36 -21.99 8.04
C ARG A 337 -1.60 -21.60 6.57
N GLY A 338 -2.45 -20.62 6.31
CA GLY A 338 -2.77 -20.18 4.95
C GLY A 338 -3.39 -21.27 4.06
N VAL A 339 -3.35 -21.05 2.76
CA VAL A 339 -3.80 -22.03 1.75
C VAL A 339 -2.73 -23.11 1.60
N TYR A 340 -3.14 -24.37 1.70
CA TYR A 340 -2.24 -25.51 1.54
C TYR A 340 -2.92 -26.64 0.78
N THR A 341 -2.13 -27.45 0.09
CA THR A 341 -2.61 -28.68 -0.57
C THR A 341 -2.73 -29.79 0.46
N VAL A 342 -3.91 -30.40 0.56
CA VAL A 342 -4.14 -31.52 1.47
C VAL A 342 -3.29 -32.71 1.04
N ASN A 343 -2.45 -33.22 1.94
CA ASN A 343 -1.73 -34.48 1.75
C ASN A 343 -2.64 -35.64 2.21
N PRO A 344 -3.04 -36.56 1.31
CA PRO A 344 -3.93 -37.68 1.65
C PRO A 344 -3.46 -38.56 2.82
N THR A 345 -2.16 -38.62 3.08
CA THR A 345 -1.59 -39.42 4.18
C THR A 345 -1.87 -38.84 5.58
N GLY A 346 -2.24 -37.54 5.66
CA GLY A 346 -2.39 -36.81 6.91
C GLY A 346 -1.07 -36.46 7.62
N GLU A 347 0.08 -36.70 6.99
CA GLU A 347 1.40 -36.51 7.60
C GLU A 347 1.65 -35.06 8.08
N GLN A 348 1.28 -34.07 7.28
CA GLN A 348 1.45 -32.65 7.65
C GLN A 348 0.62 -32.27 8.88
N GLU A 349 -0.61 -32.81 8.99
CA GLU A 349 -1.44 -32.61 10.16
C GLU A 349 -0.85 -33.28 11.41
N ASP A 350 -0.27 -34.48 11.28
CA ASP A 350 0.39 -35.17 12.38
C ASP A 350 1.66 -34.44 12.86
N GLU A 351 2.48 -33.92 11.95
CA GLU A 351 3.64 -33.10 12.29
C GLU A 351 3.24 -31.87 13.11
N LEU A 352 2.19 -31.15 12.68
CA LEU A 352 1.65 -30.01 13.42
C LEU A 352 1.08 -30.43 14.77
N ALA A 353 0.34 -31.54 14.83
CA ALA A 353 -0.17 -32.06 16.09
C ALA A 353 0.96 -32.36 17.08
N ASN A 354 2.01 -33.06 16.64
CA ASN A 354 3.16 -33.39 17.48
C ASN A 354 3.91 -32.14 17.92
N LYS A 355 4.11 -31.16 17.03
CA LYS A 355 4.68 -29.86 17.40
C LYS A 355 3.91 -29.20 18.53
N TYR A 356 2.59 -29.04 18.40
CA TYR A 356 1.78 -28.36 19.42
C TYR A 356 1.63 -29.20 20.70
N GLN A 357 1.69 -30.53 20.61
CA GLN A 357 1.77 -31.40 21.79
C GLN A 357 3.07 -31.18 22.58
N ASN A 358 4.21 -31.12 21.89
CA ASN A 358 5.50 -30.87 22.54
C ASN A 358 5.51 -29.47 23.20
N GLN A 359 5.05 -28.46 22.46
CA GLN A 359 4.91 -27.10 22.99
C GLN A 359 3.96 -27.01 24.20
N SER A 360 2.87 -27.79 24.22
CA SER A 360 2.00 -27.93 25.39
C SER A 360 2.74 -28.52 26.59
N ASN A 361 3.52 -29.59 26.38
CA ASN A 361 4.27 -30.23 27.45
C ASN A 361 5.33 -29.28 28.04
N ASP A 362 6.04 -28.52 27.18
CA ASP A 362 7.02 -27.52 27.61
C ASP A 362 6.38 -26.43 28.48
N LEU A 363 5.18 -25.97 28.11
CA LEU A 363 4.41 -24.99 28.90
C LEU A 363 4.00 -25.55 30.26
N GLU A 364 3.49 -26.79 30.29
CA GLU A 364 3.07 -27.45 31.53
C GLU A 364 4.24 -27.67 32.49
N GLN A 365 5.42 -28.07 31.98
CA GLN A 365 6.65 -28.19 32.77
C GLN A 365 7.12 -26.86 33.37
N ASN A 366 6.80 -25.75 32.72
CA ASN A 366 7.10 -24.40 33.19
C ASN A 366 5.95 -23.78 34.03
N GLY A 367 4.89 -24.54 34.31
CA GLY A 367 3.78 -24.11 35.17
C GLY A 367 2.65 -23.33 34.48
N TYR A 368 2.66 -23.22 33.15
CA TYR A 368 1.64 -22.49 32.37
C TYR A 368 0.49 -23.44 31.96
N ILE A 369 -0.33 -23.85 32.92
CA ILE A 369 -1.33 -24.92 32.77
C ILE A 369 -2.47 -24.57 31.81
N ASN A 370 -3.05 -23.38 31.91
CA ASN A 370 -4.17 -22.95 31.06
C ASN A 370 -3.72 -22.75 29.62
N PHE A 371 -2.51 -22.23 29.43
CA PHE A 371 -1.95 -22.05 28.10
C PHE A 371 -1.55 -23.39 27.47
N ALA A 372 -0.94 -24.30 28.24
CA ALA A 372 -0.66 -25.67 27.82
C ALA A 372 -1.93 -26.38 27.31
N GLN A 373 -3.04 -26.28 28.05
CA GLN A 373 -4.31 -26.88 27.62
C GLN A 373 -4.79 -26.35 26.26
N THR A 374 -4.57 -25.07 25.96
CA THR A 374 -4.91 -24.51 24.64
C THR A 374 -4.09 -25.16 23.51
N LEU A 375 -2.79 -25.34 23.73
CA LEU A 375 -1.90 -25.99 22.76
C LEU A 375 -2.23 -27.49 22.58
N LYS A 376 -2.67 -28.15 23.65
CA LYS A 376 -3.22 -29.50 23.60
C LYS A 376 -4.49 -29.57 22.75
N ASP A 377 -5.37 -28.58 22.85
CA ASP A 377 -6.58 -28.50 22.03
C ASP A 377 -6.25 -28.22 20.55
N VAL A 378 -5.24 -27.39 20.27
CA VAL A 378 -4.68 -27.21 18.92
C VAL A 378 -4.17 -28.55 18.37
N SER A 379 -3.36 -29.27 19.15
CA SER A 379 -2.82 -30.59 18.79
C SER A 379 -3.94 -31.58 18.42
N ASN A 380 -4.94 -31.72 19.30
CA ASN A 380 -6.09 -32.58 19.07
C ASN A 380 -6.89 -32.17 17.81
N SER A 381 -7.03 -30.87 17.55
CA SER A 381 -7.69 -30.37 16.34
C SER A 381 -6.95 -30.79 15.07
N TYR A 382 -5.61 -30.87 15.09
CA TYR A 382 -4.83 -31.35 13.96
C TYR A 382 -4.88 -32.87 13.81
N ARG A 383 -4.80 -33.64 14.90
CA ARG A 383 -4.97 -35.12 14.86
C ARG A 383 -6.31 -35.52 14.25
N ASN A 384 -7.39 -34.90 14.73
CA ASN A 384 -8.73 -35.13 14.18
C ASN A 384 -8.82 -34.78 12.70
N LYS A 385 -8.03 -33.81 12.21
CA LYS A 385 -7.96 -33.45 10.80
C LYS A 385 -7.19 -34.50 9.99
N ALA A 386 -6.06 -35.00 10.50
CA ALA A 386 -5.30 -36.08 9.89
C ALA A 386 -6.17 -37.33 9.67
N ASP A 387 -6.91 -37.75 10.71
CA ASP A 387 -7.78 -38.92 10.65
C ASP A 387 -8.91 -38.74 9.64
N ARG A 388 -9.53 -37.55 9.61
CA ARG A 388 -10.54 -37.22 8.58
C ARG A 388 -9.96 -37.26 7.17
N THR A 389 -8.74 -36.75 6.98
CA THR A 389 -8.07 -36.78 5.67
C THR A 389 -7.85 -38.23 5.22
N ARG A 390 -7.30 -39.09 6.07
CA ARG A 390 -7.11 -40.51 5.76
C ARG A 390 -8.42 -41.21 5.42
N ASN A 391 -9.48 -40.96 6.18
CA ASN A 391 -10.78 -41.56 5.95
C ASN A 391 -11.42 -41.09 4.63
N ASN A 392 -11.14 -39.86 4.20
CA ASN A 392 -11.65 -39.30 2.94
C ASN A 392 -10.82 -39.70 1.72
N TYR A 393 -9.58 -40.15 1.93
CA TYR A 393 -8.65 -40.62 0.89
C TYR A 393 -8.03 -41.97 1.30
N PRO A 394 -8.84 -43.05 1.35
CA PRO A 394 -8.43 -44.36 1.85
C PRO A 394 -7.40 -45.08 0.98
#